data_AF-A0AAD9NS85-F1
#
_entry.id   AF-A0AAD9NS85-F1
#
_cell.length_a   1.000
_cell.length_b   1.000
_cell.length_c   1.000
_cell.angle_alpha   90.00
_cell.angle_beta   90.00
_cell.angle_gamma   90.00
#
_symmetry.space_group_name_H-M   'P 1'
#
loop_
_entity.id
_entity.type
_entity.pdbx_description
1 polymer ?
#
loop_
_entity_poly.entity_id
_entity_poly.type
_entity_poly.pdbx_seq_one_letter_code
_entity_poly.pdbx_strand_id
1 'polypeptide(L)'
;MMSLVIPLTGDPFVASTFIVAAPDGARMKHISHLAKAAASEIEPLNTPTPGTMWPQSISPQANPAAYVIPEAEAPVLNGKHAKEEDNASDKRPTDGVLRKLLMCLHLLIQAKNNIRREGIFWFNTNLIKNCKKPKHVPTEKFLSERKCSNSDSIRFCSDCKRFLSGRNFWKHRKTCTGEKAEPVTPVTMTRDVHKDAEFVTNILNKFRNSEAGNICMTNTLIQQVGYRHYCLRKCHTSKQDELRKNVMQEMRELARLLIQFKSTAKEHGLDGTNLGVEDMFTRRHLAVLREAIDTLAEGGKYGLKLNLNAIVIRTMKSLKGLYAERMDDAKCKELDMFADAYCFRSHEMFATARYQAVHQSMDKARRPASLPEEASVETLKTYLNMSIKRLSSQKELVGEDYVLLRSMVVCRITLFNGRRGEEPSRMLVSEWNDAKNGEWLQKHEVCKTKYW
;
A
#
# COMPACT_ATOMS: atom_id res chain seq x y z
N MET A 1 7.08 22.27 18.53
CA MET A 1 7.24 20.86 18.09
C MET A 1 6.71 20.73 16.67
N MET A 2 7.60 20.80 15.67
CA MET A 2 7.25 20.61 14.26
C MET A 2 7.13 19.12 13.95
N SER A 3 5.94 18.70 13.52
CA SER A 3 5.70 17.34 13.02
C SER A 3 6.28 17.20 11.61
N LEU A 4 7.41 16.51 11.49
CA LEU A 4 7.98 16.08 10.22
C LEU A 4 7.05 15.01 9.62
N VAL A 5 6.25 15.38 8.63
CA VAL A 5 5.46 14.41 7.85
C VAL A 5 6.39 13.81 6.79
N ILE A 6 6.97 12.66 7.11
CA ILE A 6 7.66 11.82 6.12
C ILE A 6 6.59 11.02 5.37
N PRO A 7 6.39 11.20 4.05
CA PRO A 7 5.56 10.29 3.29
C PRO A 7 6.33 8.98 3.11
N LEU A 8 6.00 7.98 3.93
CA LEU A 8 6.34 6.58 3.68
C LEU A 8 5.44 6.05 2.55
N THR A 9 5.76 6.43 1.31
CA THR A 9 5.26 5.77 0.10
C THR A 9 6.45 5.32 -0.73
N GLY A 10 7.07 4.22 -0.32
CA GLY A 10 7.91 3.44 -1.22
C GLY A 10 7.01 2.55 -2.08
N ASP A 11 6.87 2.89 -3.35
CA ASP A 11 6.44 1.92 -4.36
C ASP A 11 7.70 1.19 -4.89
N PRO A 12 7.69 -0.15 -5.00
CA PRO A 12 8.86 -0.96 -5.36
C PRO A 12 8.96 -1.18 -6.87
N PHE A 13 8.83 -0.12 -7.67
CA PHE A 13 8.97 -0.19 -9.13
C PHE A 13 9.61 1.09 -9.64
N VAL A 14 10.92 1.23 -9.43
CA VAL A 14 11.95 1.76 -10.36
C VAL A 14 13.25 1.77 -9.53
N ALA A 15 13.93 0.63 -9.51
CA ALA A 15 15.34 0.55 -9.13
C ALA A 15 15.98 -0.46 -10.09
N SER A 16 16.06 -0.09 -11.36
CA SER A 16 16.94 -0.76 -12.31
C SER A 16 18.35 -0.27 -12.01
N THR A 17 19.03 -0.93 -11.08
CA THR A 17 20.47 -0.75 -10.90
C THR A 17 21.13 -2.10 -11.08
N PHE A 18 22.01 -2.17 -12.07
CA PHE A 18 22.85 -3.31 -12.39
C PHE A 18 23.50 -3.86 -11.12
N ILE A 19 23.17 -5.10 -10.76
CA ILE A 19 23.93 -5.88 -9.79
C ILE A 19 24.92 -6.72 -10.60
N VAL A 20 26.17 -6.24 -10.70
CA VAL A 20 27.30 -7.12 -11.00
C VAL A 20 27.66 -7.81 -9.69
N ALA A 21 27.38 -9.11 -9.61
CA ALA A 21 27.83 -9.95 -8.52
C ALA A 21 29.32 -10.29 -8.71
N ALA A 22 30.14 -10.05 -7.69
CA ALA A 22 31.39 -10.79 -7.48
C ALA A 22 31.77 -10.76 -5.98
N PRO A 23 32.32 -11.86 -5.43
CA PRO A 23 32.41 -12.13 -4.00
C PRO A 23 33.67 -11.53 -3.33
N ASP A 24 33.52 -11.34 -2.03
CA ASP A 24 34.50 -11.20 -0.94
C ASP A 24 35.98 -10.86 -1.24
N GLY A 25 36.44 -9.82 -0.54
CA GLY A 25 37.71 -9.94 0.19
C GLY A 25 39.00 -9.56 -0.53
N ALA A 26 39.05 -8.50 -1.33
CA ALA A 26 40.31 -7.78 -1.59
C ALA A 26 40.06 -6.43 -2.29
N ARG A 27 40.53 -5.33 -1.69
CA ARG A 27 41.15 -4.13 -2.32
C ARG A 27 40.80 -2.83 -1.60
N MET A 28 41.50 -2.57 -0.50
CA MET A 28 41.60 -1.22 0.10
C MET A 28 42.69 -0.34 -0.56
N LYS A 29 43.11 -0.64 -1.80
CA LYS A 29 44.20 0.09 -2.49
C LYS A 29 43.89 0.58 -3.91
N HIS A 30 42.67 0.42 -4.43
CA HIS A 30 42.37 0.72 -5.83
C HIS A 30 41.44 1.92 -6.11
N ILE A 31 41.07 2.69 -5.08
CA ILE A 31 40.13 3.83 -5.23
C ILE A 31 40.84 5.15 -5.58
N SER A 32 42.15 5.29 -5.37
CA SER A 32 42.86 6.55 -5.71
C SER A 32 43.10 6.75 -7.21
N HIS A 33 43.04 5.70 -8.03
CA HIS A 33 43.31 5.79 -9.48
C HIS A 33 42.06 6.06 -10.33
N LEU A 34 40.86 5.75 -9.84
CA LEU A 34 39.60 5.97 -10.58
C LEU A 34 39.12 7.43 -10.53
N ALA A 35 39.56 8.20 -9.53
CA ALA A 35 39.23 9.63 -9.42
C ALA A 35 39.95 10.52 -10.45
N LYS A 36 40.97 10.01 -11.16
CA LYS A 36 41.70 10.75 -12.20
C LYS A 36 41.21 10.51 -13.64
N ALA A 37 40.35 9.51 -13.87
CA ALA A 37 39.83 9.19 -15.21
C ALA A 37 38.47 9.84 -15.53
N ALA A 38 37.81 10.48 -14.54
CA ALA A 38 36.52 11.15 -14.73
C ALA A 38 36.64 12.61 -15.23
N ALA A 39 37.83 13.02 -15.67
CA ALA A 39 38.13 14.39 -16.10
C ALA A 39 38.34 14.53 -17.63
N SER A 40 38.07 13.50 -18.43
CA SER A 40 38.20 13.58 -19.89
C SER A 40 37.13 12.74 -20.60
N GLU A 41 36.57 13.36 -21.64
CA GLU A 41 35.73 12.79 -22.71
C GLU A 41 34.21 12.78 -22.49
N ILE A 42 33.58 13.78 -23.11
CA ILE A 42 32.17 13.83 -23.48
C ILE A 42 32.13 13.66 -24.99
N GLU A 43 31.50 12.58 -25.49
CA GLU A 43 30.98 12.51 -26.85
C GLU A 43 29.52 12.02 -26.85
N PRO A 44 28.66 12.55 -27.74
CA PRO A 44 27.23 12.26 -27.74
C PRO A 44 26.89 11.03 -28.60
N LEU A 45 26.03 10.16 -28.07
CA LEU A 45 25.51 8.99 -28.80
C LEU A 45 24.10 9.26 -29.37
N ASN A 46 24.00 8.94 -30.66
CA ASN A 46 22.88 9.13 -31.57
C ASN A 46 21.59 8.37 -31.20
N THR A 47 20.46 8.95 -31.59
CA THR A 47 19.11 8.37 -31.60
C THR A 47 18.89 7.40 -32.76
N PRO A 48 17.99 6.41 -32.62
CA PRO A 48 17.33 5.80 -33.77
C PRO A 48 15.78 5.90 -33.72
N THR A 49 15.21 6.14 -34.89
CA THR A 49 13.78 6.19 -35.25
C THR A 49 13.20 4.79 -35.60
N PRO A 50 11.85 4.65 -35.72
CA PRO A 50 11.11 3.40 -35.50
C PRO A 50 10.63 2.64 -36.75
N GLY A 51 10.40 1.32 -36.57
CA GLY A 51 9.72 0.36 -37.47
C GLY A 51 10.02 -1.06 -36.95
N THR A 52 9.17 -2.08 -36.95
CA THR A 52 7.93 -2.37 -37.69
C THR A 52 7.25 -3.60 -37.04
N MET A 53 5.93 -3.74 -37.26
CA MET A 53 5.13 -4.98 -37.34
C MET A 53 4.74 -5.78 -36.07
N TRP A 54 3.41 -5.76 -35.84
CA TRP A 54 2.62 -6.72 -35.07
C TRP A 54 2.32 -7.99 -35.88
N PRO A 55 2.00 -9.11 -35.22
CA PRO A 55 0.99 -10.04 -35.72
C PRO A 55 -0.21 -10.17 -34.78
N GLN A 56 -1.36 -10.44 -35.41
CA GLN A 56 -2.71 -10.46 -34.88
C GLN A 56 -3.06 -11.73 -34.07
N SER A 57 -4.03 -11.51 -33.16
CA SER A 57 -5.05 -12.39 -32.55
C SER A 57 -5.12 -13.89 -32.84
N ILE A 58 -5.33 -14.68 -31.78
CA ILE A 58 -6.29 -15.80 -31.76
C ILE A 58 -7.03 -15.80 -30.41
N SER A 59 -8.36 -15.79 -30.46
CA SER A 59 -9.32 -15.97 -29.35
C SER A 59 -9.79 -17.43 -29.30
N PRO A 60 -10.19 -17.95 -28.12
CA PRO A 60 -11.28 -18.92 -28.10
C PRO A 60 -12.42 -18.49 -27.15
N GLN A 61 -13.61 -18.44 -27.73
CA GLN A 61 -14.90 -18.47 -27.06
C GLN A 61 -15.13 -19.84 -26.38
N ALA A 62 -15.68 -19.86 -25.17
CA ALA A 62 -16.41 -21.01 -24.66
C ALA A 62 -17.54 -20.54 -23.71
N ASN A 63 -18.76 -20.94 -24.05
CA ASN A 63 -20.03 -20.66 -23.37
C ASN A 63 -20.19 -21.57 -22.13
N PRO A 64 -20.86 -21.15 -21.03
CA PRO A 64 -20.96 -21.92 -19.80
C PRO A 64 -22.24 -22.78 -19.80
N ALA A 65 -22.09 -24.11 -19.78
CA ALA A 65 -23.21 -25.04 -19.57
C ALA A 65 -22.97 -25.87 -18.31
N ALA A 66 -23.92 -25.73 -17.37
CA ALA A 66 -24.32 -26.61 -16.28
C ALA A 66 -23.33 -27.72 -15.84
N TYR A 67 -22.70 -27.53 -14.67
CA TYR A 67 -22.13 -28.63 -13.90
C TYR A 67 -23.24 -29.27 -13.05
N VAL A 68 -23.74 -30.42 -13.50
CA VAL A 68 -24.51 -31.35 -12.68
C VAL A 68 -23.50 -32.29 -12.00
N ILE A 69 -23.55 -32.38 -10.67
CA ILE A 69 -22.72 -33.29 -9.88
C ILE A 69 -23.30 -34.70 -10.02
N PRO A 70 -22.57 -35.71 -10.52
CA PRO A 70 -23.00 -37.10 -10.37
C PRO A 70 -22.72 -37.55 -8.93
N GLU A 71 -23.74 -38.03 -8.22
CA GLU A 71 -23.55 -38.80 -6.99
C GLU A 71 -22.71 -40.04 -7.31
N ALA A 72 -21.46 -40.04 -6.85
CA ALA A 72 -20.62 -41.22 -6.86
C ALA A 72 -20.79 -41.94 -5.51
N GLU A 73 -21.56 -43.03 -5.53
CA GLU A 73 -21.59 -43.99 -4.42
C GLU A 73 -20.17 -44.51 -4.16
N ALA A 74 -19.71 -44.34 -2.92
CA ALA A 74 -18.44 -44.91 -2.47
C ALA A 74 -18.55 -46.45 -2.40
N PRO A 75 -17.58 -47.22 -2.90
CA PRO A 75 -17.65 -48.67 -2.80
C PRO A 75 -17.43 -49.10 -1.34
N VAL A 76 -18.48 -49.67 -0.75
CA VAL A 76 -18.44 -50.40 0.52
C VAL A 76 -17.64 -51.67 0.31
N LEU A 77 -16.45 -51.76 0.92
CA LEU A 77 -15.73 -53.03 1.04
C LEU A 77 -16.39 -53.87 2.14
N ASN A 78 -17.38 -54.67 1.75
CA ASN A 78 -17.89 -55.74 2.61
C ASN A 78 -17.04 -56.99 2.40
N GLY A 79 -16.37 -57.40 3.48
CA GLY A 79 -15.69 -58.68 3.55
C GLY A 79 -16.69 -59.83 3.50
N LYS A 80 -16.40 -60.79 2.62
CA LYS A 80 -16.64 -62.24 2.75
C LYS A 80 -16.31 -62.86 1.39
N HIS A 81 -15.15 -63.51 1.28
CA HIS A 81 -15.04 -64.93 0.93
C HIS A 81 -13.56 -65.29 0.89
N ALA A 82 -13.20 -66.11 1.86
CA ALA A 82 -11.94 -66.82 1.89
C ALA A 82 -11.95 -67.97 0.87
N LYS A 83 -10.75 -68.31 0.39
CA LYS A 83 -10.32 -69.52 -0.31
C LYS A 83 -10.67 -69.63 -1.79
N GLU A 84 -9.68 -69.32 -2.63
CA GLU A 84 -9.13 -70.31 -3.58
C GLU A 84 -7.71 -69.88 -3.99
N GLU A 85 -6.85 -70.87 -4.14
CA GLU A 85 -5.39 -70.82 -4.13
C GLU A 85 -4.78 -70.37 -5.48
N ASP A 86 -3.55 -69.87 -5.37
CA ASP A 86 -2.42 -70.08 -6.27
C ASP A 86 -2.66 -70.05 -7.80
N ASN A 87 -2.40 -68.87 -8.38
CA ASN A 87 -1.40 -68.77 -9.45
C ASN A 87 -0.98 -67.32 -9.67
N ALA A 88 0.23 -67.00 -9.22
CA ALA A 88 0.94 -65.81 -9.63
C ALA A 88 1.34 -65.92 -11.10
N SER A 89 0.65 -65.18 -11.97
CA SER A 89 1.28 -64.72 -13.22
C SER A 89 1.33 -63.19 -13.19
N ASP A 90 2.54 -62.72 -12.97
CA ASP A 90 3.05 -61.36 -13.09
C ASP A 90 2.46 -60.60 -14.28
N LYS A 91 1.34 -59.90 -14.08
CA LYS A 91 0.89 -58.81 -14.96
C LYS A 91 1.05 -57.51 -14.20
N ARG A 92 2.25 -56.94 -14.28
CA ARG A 92 2.46 -55.52 -13.94
C ARG A 92 1.33 -54.71 -14.59
N PRO A 93 0.66 -53.83 -13.84
CA PRO A 93 -0.38 -52.99 -14.42
C PRO A 93 0.23 -52.29 -15.64
N THR A 94 -0.42 -52.37 -16.80
CA THR A 94 0.05 -51.65 -17.97
C THR A 94 0.17 -50.16 -17.62
N ASP A 95 1.17 -49.47 -18.16
CA ASP A 95 1.49 -48.07 -17.83
C ASP A 95 0.25 -47.15 -17.90
N GLY A 96 -0.73 -47.47 -18.75
CA GLY A 96 -2.02 -46.79 -18.84
C GLY A 96 -2.94 -46.94 -17.61
N VAL A 97 -2.96 -48.10 -16.95
CA VAL A 97 -3.76 -48.33 -15.72
C VAL A 97 -3.10 -47.64 -14.53
N LEU A 98 -1.77 -47.73 -14.42
CA LEU A 98 -0.97 -47.03 -13.42
C LEU A 98 -1.11 -45.50 -13.56
N ARG A 99 -1.06 -44.95 -14.79
CA ARG A 99 -1.32 -43.52 -15.06
C ARG A 99 -2.72 -43.08 -14.64
N LYS A 100 -3.76 -43.86 -14.96
CA LYS A 100 -5.14 -43.54 -14.56
C LYS A 100 -5.29 -43.53 -13.04
N LEU A 101 -4.75 -44.52 -12.34
CA LEU A 101 -4.76 -44.57 -10.87
C LEU A 101 -3.99 -43.41 -10.24
N LEU A 102 -2.82 -43.05 -10.78
CA LEU A 102 -2.04 -41.89 -10.35
C LEU A 102 -2.79 -40.57 -10.56
N MET A 103 -3.50 -40.42 -11.68
CA MET A 103 -4.32 -39.25 -11.97
C MET A 103 -5.51 -39.13 -11.01
N CYS A 104 -6.22 -40.24 -10.76
CA CYS A 104 -7.29 -40.27 -9.76
C CYS A 104 -6.79 -39.96 -8.35
N LEU A 105 -5.64 -40.52 -7.95
CA LEU A 105 -5.00 -40.22 -6.67
C LEU A 105 -4.61 -38.73 -6.58
N HIS A 106 -4.10 -38.15 -7.66
CA HIS A 106 -3.77 -36.73 -7.72
C HIS A 106 -5.01 -35.84 -7.53
N LEU A 107 -6.11 -36.15 -8.21
CA LEU A 107 -7.39 -35.42 -8.07
C LEU A 107 -7.97 -35.56 -6.65
N LEU A 108 -7.91 -36.74 -6.05
CA LEU A 108 -8.35 -36.97 -4.66
C LEU A 108 -7.50 -36.18 -3.67
N ILE A 109 -6.18 -36.13 -3.85
CA ILE A 109 -5.27 -35.32 -3.03
C ILE A 109 -5.60 -33.83 -3.19
N GLN A 110 -5.87 -33.36 -4.41
CA GLN A 110 -6.28 -31.97 -4.65
C GLN A 110 -7.62 -31.65 -3.96
N ALA A 111 -8.63 -32.50 -4.11
CA ALA A 111 -9.93 -32.34 -3.46
C ALA A 111 -9.80 -32.28 -1.93
N LYS A 112 -9.05 -33.21 -1.34
CA LYS A 112 -8.77 -33.23 0.11
C LYS A 112 -8.05 -31.97 0.57
N ASN A 113 -7.09 -31.46 -0.22
CA ASN A 113 -6.38 -30.23 0.09
C ASN A 113 -7.29 -28.98 -0.02
N ASN A 114 -8.25 -28.97 -0.94
CA ASN A 114 -9.21 -27.88 -1.07
C ASN A 114 -10.19 -27.86 0.11
N ILE A 115 -10.76 -29.01 0.49
CA ILE A 115 -11.63 -29.12 1.68
C ILE A 115 -10.89 -28.67 2.94
N ARG A 116 -9.64 -29.14 3.13
CA ARG A 116 -8.80 -28.71 4.25
C ARG A 116 -8.59 -27.19 4.25
N ARG A 117 -8.36 -26.59 3.08
CA ARG A 117 -8.12 -25.15 2.95
C ARG A 117 -9.36 -24.34 3.29
N GLU A 118 -10.53 -24.75 2.80
CA GLU A 118 -11.81 -24.12 3.12
C GLU A 118 -12.11 -24.20 4.62
N GLY A 119 -11.88 -25.37 5.25
CA GLY A 119 -12.03 -25.54 6.69
C GLY A 119 -11.09 -24.62 7.49
N ILE A 120 -9.81 -24.54 7.11
CA ILE A 120 -8.84 -23.60 7.71
C ILE A 120 -9.30 -22.15 7.54
N PHE A 121 -9.76 -21.80 6.34
CA PHE A 121 -10.24 -20.46 6.05
C PHE A 121 -11.44 -20.08 6.92
N TRP A 122 -12.44 -20.96 6.99
CA TRP A 122 -13.64 -20.75 7.80
C TRP A 122 -13.29 -20.63 9.29
N PHE A 123 -12.45 -21.53 9.80
CA PHE A 123 -11.99 -21.50 11.19
C PHE A 123 -11.28 -20.18 11.52
N ASN A 124 -10.29 -19.79 10.72
CA ASN A 124 -9.52 -18.56 10.94
C ASN A 124 -10.40 -17.33 10.83
N THR A 125 -11.30 -17.28 9.85
CA THR A 125 -12.24 -16.18 9.68
C THR A 125 -13.15 -16.05 10.91
N ASN A 126 -13.67 -17.16 11.43
CA ASN A 126 -14.48 -17.16 12.66
C ASN A 126 -13.68 -16.78 13.91
N LEU A 127 -12.44 -17.25 14.02
CA LEU A 127 -11.54 -16.86 15.10
C LEU A 127 -11.34 -15.34 15.13
N ILE A 128 -11.12 -14.72 13.97
CA ILE A 128 -10.94 -13.27 13.85
C ILE A 128 -12.25 -12.53 14.18
N LYS A 129 -13.38 -12.98 13.62
CA LYS A 129 -14.72 -12.44 13.92
C LYS A 129 -15.04 -12.52 15.41
N ASN A 130 -14.62 -13.57 16.11
CA ASN A 130 -14.97 -13.78 17.52
C ASN A 130 -13.92 -13.25 18.51
N CYS A 131 -12.76 -12.75 18.07
CA CYS A 131 -11.72 -12.20 18.95
C CYS A 131 -11.83 -10.67 19.23
N LYS A 132 -11.92 -10.27 20.51
CA LYS A 132 -12.02 -8.85 20.95
C LYS A 132 -10.89 -7.96 20.44
N LYS A 133 -9.72 -8.54 20.17
CA LYS A 133 -8.51 -7.85 19.72
C LYS A 133 -7.93 -8.61 18.50
N PRO A 134 -8.44 -8.40 17.27
CA PRO A 134 -8.04 -9.13 16.07
C PRO A 134 -6.53 -9.08 15.80
N LYS A 135 -5.91 -7.92 16.09
CA LYS A 135 -4.46 -7.70 15.97
C LYS A 135 -3.61 -8.44 16.99
N HIS A 136 -4.21 -8.90 18.07
CA HIS A 136 -3.54 -9.60 19.15
C HIS A 136 -3.96 -11.07 19.21
N VAL A 137 -4.62 -11.59 18.16
CA VAL A 137 -4.73 -13.03 17.99
C VAL A 137 -3.30 -13.54 17.79
N PRO A 138 -2.74 -14.29 18.76
CA PRO A 138 -1.39 -14.80 18.61
C PRO A 138 -1.32 -15.70 17.38
N THR A 139 -0.21 -15.64 16.66
CA THR A 139 0.03 -16.44 15.43
C THR A 139 -0.31 -17.92 15.63
N GLU A 140 -0.02 -18.46 16.82
CA GLU A 140 -0.26 -19.86 17.20
C GLU A 140 -1.74 -20.29 17.19
N LYS A 141 -2.68 -19.33 17.26
CA LYS A 141 -4.12 -19.64 17.21
C LYS A 141 -4.64 -19.79 15.78
N PHE A 142 -3.92 -19.30 14.79
CA PHE A 142 -4.31 -19.46 13.40
C PHE A 142 -3.93 -20.85 12.88
N LEU A 143 -4.89 -21.50 12.22
CA LEU A 143 -4.61 -22.70 11.46
C LEU A 143 -3.93 -22.34 10.14
N SER A 144 -2.99 -23.17 9.71
CA SER A 144 -2.33 -23.06 8.41
C SER A 144 -2.08 -24.45 7.86
N GLU A 145 -2.00 -24.59 6.53
CA GLU A 145 -1.76 -25.88 5.88
C GLU A 145 -0.40 -26.49 6.30
N ARG A 146 0.56 -25.62 6.64
CA ARG A 146 1.89 -25.96 7.17
C ARG A 146 2.13 -25.19 8.46
N LYS A 147 2.69 -25.84 9.49
CA LYS A 147 3.05 -25.18 10.75
C LYS A 147 3.92 -23.96 10.47
N CYS A 148 3.47 -22.81 10.95
CA CYS A 148 4.26 -21.58 10.97
C CYS A 148 5.05 -21.53 12.28
N SER A 149 6.25 -20.94 12.25
CA SER A 149 6.98 -20.69 13.50
C SER A 149 6.25 -19.63 14.33
N ASN A 150 6.37 -19.68 15.65
CA ASN A 150 5.70 -18.72 16.55
C ASN A 150 6.13 -17.25 16.30
N SER A 151 7.31 -17.04 15.70
CA SER A 151 7.82 -15.71 15.36
C SER A 151 7.34 -15.16 14.01
N ASP A 152 6.74 -15.97 13.13
CA ASP A 152 6.38 -15.51 11.79
C ASP A 152 5.00 -14.83 11.77
N SER A 153 4.88 -13.69 11.10
CA SER A 153 3.55 -13.09 10.84
C SER A 153 2.76 -13.95 9.86
N ILE A 154 1.51 -14.31 10.16
CA ILE A 154 0.65 -15.01 9.19
C ILE A 154 0.05 -14.02 8.20
N ARG A 155 0.02 -14.44 6.93
CA ARG A 155 -0.57 -13.74 5.79
C ARG A 155 -1.60 -14.64 5.14
N PHE A 156 -2.64 -14.02 4.62
CA PHE A 156 -3.73 -14.63 3.89
C PHE A 156 -3.57 -14.28 2.40
N CYS A 157 -3.72 -15.25 1.50
CA CYS A 157 -3.80 -14.97 0.06
C CYS A 157 -5.28 -14.80 -0.34
N SER A 158 -5.62 -13.65 -0.92
CA SER A 158 -6.99 -13.35 -1.39
C SER A 158 -7.46 -14.36 -2.45
N ASP A 159 -6.57 -14.77 -3.34
CA ASP A 159 -6.96 -15.51 -4.54
C ASP A 159 -7.15 -17.00 -4.25
N CYS A 160 -6.14 -17.63 -3.62
CA CYS A 160 -6.18 -19.07 -3.35
C CYS A 160 -6.71 -19.41 -1.96
N LYS A 161 -7.02 -18.39 -1.15
CA LYS A 161 -7.58 -18.48 0.22
C LYS A 161 -6.67 -19.16 1.25
N ARG A 162 -5.36 -19.24 0.99
CA ARG A 162 -4.38 -19.89 1.91
C ARG A 162 -3.87 -18.96 2.99
N PHE A 163 -3.73 -19.48 4.20
CA PHE A 163 -3.00 -18.86 5.31
C PHE A 163 -1.57 -19.41 5.37
N LEU A 164 -0.58 -18.51 5.35
CA LEU A 164 0.82 -18.81 5.16
C LEU A 164 1.67 -17.92 6.06
N SER A 165 2.85 -18.38 6.49
CA SER A 165 3.86 -17.50 7.10
C SER A 165 4.29 -16.43 6.08
N GLY A 166 4.42 -15.18 6.51
CA GLY A 166 4.85 -14.06 5.67
C GLY A 166 6.20 -14.30 5.01
N ARG A 167 7.12 -14.98 5.71
CA ARG A 167 8.43 -15.39 5.19
C ARG A 167 8.33 -16.31 3.97
N ASN A 168 7.31 -17.16 3.90
CA ASN A 168 7.11 -18.10 2.79
C ASN A 168 6.13 -17.58 1.73
N PHE A 169 5.58 -16.38 1.91
CA PHE A 169 4.59 -15.84 0.98
C PHE A 169 5.20 -15.60 -0.42
N TRP A 170 6.47 -15.21 -0.49
CA TRP A 170 7.16 -15.03 -1.77
C TRP A 170 7.25 -16.36 -2.57
N LYS A 171 7.44 -17.50 -1.89
CA LYS A 171 7.44 -18.83 -2.53
C LYS A 171 6.04 -19.16 -3.04
N HIS A 172 5.04 -18.89 -2.21
CA HIS A 172 3.65 -19.07 -2.59
C HIS A 172 3.28 -18.26 -3.83
N ARG A 173 3.77 -17.01 -3.96
CA ARG A 173 3.52 -16.16 -5.13
C ARG A 173 3.92 -16.82 -6.45
N LYS A 174 4.94 -17.69 -6.45
CA LYS A 174 5.39 -18.43 -7.63
C LYS A 174 4.54 -19.66 -7.97
N THR A 175 3.82 -20.20 -6.98
CA THR A 175 3.07 -21.46 -7.10
C THR A 175 1.59 -21.26 -6.80
N CYS A 176 1.11 -20.02 -6.78
CA CYS A 176 -0.29 -19.71 -6.54
C CYS A 176 -1.09 -20.07 -7.78
N THR A 177 -2.27 -20.63 -7.58
CA THR A 177 -3.23 -20.87 -8.67
C THR A 177 -3.98 -19.60 -9.08
N GLY A 178 -3.82 -18.50 -8.34
CA GLY A 178 -4.39 -17.19 -8.63
C GLY A 178 -3.44 -16.32 -9.46
N GLU A 179 -4.01 -15.45 -10.29
CA GLU A 179 -3.28 -14.54 -11.19
C GLU A 179 -2.36 -13.59 -10.42
N LYS A 180 -2.72 -13.17 -9.20
CA LYS A 180 -1.95 -12.25 -8.36
C LYS A 180 -1.98 -12.64 -6.89
N ALA A 181 -1.11 -13.57 -6.49
CA ALA A 181 -0.95 -13.90 -5.08
C ALA A 181 -0.49 -12.66 -4.28
N GLU A 182 -1.44 -11.98 -3.62
CA GLU A 182 -1.19 -10.82 -2.78
C GLU A 182 -1.33 -11.14 -1.29
N PRO A 183 -0.37 -10.71 -0.45
CA PRO A 183 -0.41 -10.98 0.97
C PRO A 183 -1.32 -9.99 1.68
N VAL A 184 -2.45 -10.50 2.16
CA VAL A 184 -3.39 -9.79 3.02
C VAL A 184 -3.12 -10.14 4.48
N THR A 185 -3.20 -9.17 5.39
CA THR A 185 -3.03 -9.45 6.82
C THR A 185 -4.34 -9.98 7.39
N PRO A 186 -4.39 -11.10 8.15
CA PRO A 186 -5.63 -11.65 8.69
C PRO A 186 -6.50 -10.64 9.46
N VAL A 187 -5.89 -9.66 10.11
CA VAL A 187 -6.57 -8.53 10.78
C VAL A 187 -7.50 -7.73 9.88
N THR A 188 -7.24 -7.68 8.57
CA THR A 188 -8.16 -7.02 7.64
C THR A 188 -9.42 -7.84 7.42
N MET A 189 -9.49 -9.10 7.89
CA MET A 189 -10.71 -9.89 7.94
C MET A 189 -11.56 -9.43 9.12
N THR A 190 -12.71 -8.80 8.87
CA THR A 190 -13.36 -7.95 9.87
C THR A 190 -14.49 -8.60 10.66
N ARG A 191 -14.73 -8.02 11.85
CA ARG A 191 -15.98 -8.09 12.60
C ARG A 191 -17.04 -7.17 12.01
N ASP A 192 -18.30 -7.47 12.31
CA ASP A 192 -19.41 -6.59 12.01
C ASP A 192 -19.27 -5.27 12.80
N VAL A 193 -19.39 -4.13 12.09
CA VAL A 193 -19.22 -2.79 12.66
C VAL A 193 -20.17 -2.57 13.83
N HIS A 194 -21.41 -3.08 13.71
CA HIS A 194 -22.45 -2.95 14.73
C HIS A 194 -22.11 -3.68 16.04
N LYS A 195 -21.09 -4.54 16.05
CA LYS A 195 -20.66 -5.30 17.24
C LYS A 195 -19.48 -4.65 17.98
N ASP A 196 -18.86 -3.60 17.45
CA ASP A 196 -17.72 -2.91 18.08
C ASP A 196 -18.16 -1.57 18.71
N ALA A 197 -18.53 -1.63 20.00
CA ALA A 197 -19.02 -0.48 20.76
C ALA A 197 -18.00 0.69 20.85
N GLU A 198 -16.71 0.38 20.82
CA GLU A 198 -15.64 1.38 20.89
C GLU A 198 -15.62 2.23 19.61
N PHE A 199 -15.74 1.58 18.45
CA PHE A 199 -15.81 2.28 17.16
C PHE A 199 -17.07 3.13 17.03
N VAL A 200 -18.23 2.58 17.42
CA VAL A 200 -19.51 3.33 17.39
C VAL A 200 -19.41 4.59 18.24
N THR A 201 -18.91 4.47 19.48
CA THR A 201 -18.84 5.58 20.43
C THR A 201 -17.81 6.64 20.03
N ASN A 202 -16.62 6.20 19.58
CA ASN A 202 -15.50 7.10 19.33
C ASN A 202 -15.50 7.69 17.91
N ILE A 203 -16.15 7.03 16.93
CA ILE A 203 -16.14 7.43 15.52
C ILE A 203 -17.55 7.78 15.04
N LEU A 204 -18.46 6.80 15.00
CA LEU A 204 -19.77 6.99 14.35
C LEU A 204 -20.61 8.07 15.03
N ASN A 205 -20.72 8.03 16.36
CA ASN A 205 -21.49 8.99 17.16
C ASN A 205 -20.88 10.40 17.20
N LYS A 206 -19.70 10.62 16.60
CA LYS A 206 -19.01 11.91 16.55
C LYS A 206 -19.18 12.62 15.21
N PHE A 207 -19.81 12.00 14.21
CA PHE A 207 -20.16 12.71 12.98
C PHE A 207 -21.20 13.81 13.27
N ARG A 208 -21.13 14.89 12.48
CA ARG A 208 -22.13 15.96 12.53
C ARG A 208 -23.24 15.62 11.54
N ASN A 209 -24.43 16.14 11.75
CA ASN A 209 -25.58 16.02 10.85
C ASN A 209 -25.36 16.86 9.59
N SER A 210 -24.49 16.41 8.70
CA SER A 210 -24.31 16.92 7.34
C SER A 210 -24.55 15.78 6.37
N GLU A 211 -24.81 16.05 5.09
CA GLU A 211 -25.05 15.00 4.09
C GLU A 211 -23.95 13.93 4.09
N ALA A 212 -22.68 14.34 3.97
CA ALA A 212 -21.54 13.44 4.06
C ALA A 212 -21.43 12.73 5.42
N GLY A 213 -21.82 13.40 6.52
CA GLY A 213 -21.83 12.80 7.86
C GLY A 213 -22.91 11.72 8.00
N ASN A 214 -24.10 11.98 7.47
CA ASN A 214 -25.22 11.03 7.43
C ASN A 214 -24.84 9.80 6.62
N ILE A 215 -24.21 9.99 5.44
CA ILE A 215 -23.67 8.88 4.64
C ILE A 215 -22.66 8.05 5.45
N CYS A 216 -21.77 8.67 6.23
CA CYS A 216 -20.84 7.94 7.10
C CYS A 216 -21.56 7.12 8.20
N MET A 217 -22.73 7.58 8.65
CA MET A 217 -23.53 6.92 9.69
C MET A 217 -24.53 5.87 9.15
N THR A 218 -24.85 5.88 7.87
CA THR A 218 -25.82 4.95 7.27
C THR A 218 -25.20 3.96 6.28
N ASN A 219 -24.16 4.36 5.54
CA ASN A 219 -23.57 3.51 4.52
C ASN A 219 -22.65 2.45 5.14
N THR A 220 -23.08 1.19 5.07
CA THR A 220 -22.39 0.04 5.68
C THR A 220 -20.98 -0.18 5.12
N LEU A 221 -20.72 0.13 3.85
CA LEU A 221 -19.40 -0.02 3.24
C LEU A 221 -18.43 1.06 3.71
N ILE A 222 -18.86 2.32 3.78
CA ILE A 222 -18.01 3.42 4.32
C ILE A 222 -17.68 3.13 5.79
N GLN A 223 -18.65 2.63 6.55
CA GLN A 223 -18.43 2.18 7.91
C GLN A 223 -17.42 1.04 8.00
N GLN A 224 -17.52 0.03 7.14
CA GLN A 224 -16.57 -1.09 7.11
C GLN A 224 -15.16 -0.63 6.74
N VAL A 225 -15.02 0.27 5.75
CA VAL A 225 -13.73 0.87 5.37
C VAL A 225 -13.14 1.66 6.54
N GLY A 226 -13.94 2.53 7.17
CA GLY A 226 -13.53 3.30 8.34
C GLY A 226 -13.14 2.42 9.52
N TYR A 227 -13.88 1.34 9.76
CA TYR A 227 -13.59 0.38 10.82
C TYR A 227 -12.27 -0.36 10.60
N ARG A 228 -11.98 -0.76 9.36
CA ARG A 228 -10.67 -1.35 8.99
C ARG A 228 -9.53 -0.39 9.28
N HIS A 229 -9.67 0.88 8.87
CA HIS A 229 -8.66 1.90 9.13
C HIS A 229 -8.46 2.19 10.63
N TYR A 230 -9.55 2.21 11.40
CA TYR A 230 -9.49 2.34 12.85
C TYR A 230 -8.74 1.16 13.49
N CYS A 231 -9.12 -0.07 13.15
CA CYS A 231 -8.45 -1.27 13.67
C CYS A 231 -6.96 -1.31 13.34
N LEU A 232 -6.56 -0.83 12.15
CA LEU A 232 -5.17 -0.74 11.73
C LEU A 232 -4.31 0.20 12.57
N ARG A 233 -4.87 1.05 13.42
CA ARG A 233 -4.08 2.03 14.18
C ARG A 233 -4.48 2.17 15.67
N LYS A 234 -5.61 1.58 16.11
CA LYS A 234 -6.12 1.72 17.49
C LYS A 234 -5.20 1.20 18.61
N CYS A 235 -4.22 0.36 18.30
CA CYS A 235 -3.26 -0.13 19.29
C CYS A 235 -2.16 0.87 19.64
N HIS A 236 -2.00 1.97 18.90
CA HIS A 236 -1.03 3.01 19.21
C HIS A 236 -1.62 3.92 20.30
N THR A 237 -1.25 3.72 21.56
CA THR A 237 -1.78 4.46 22.71
C THR A 237 -1.44 5.95 22.64
N SER A 238 -0.27 6.30 22.11
CA SER A 238 0.06 7.68 21.77
C SER A 238 -0.77 8.12 20.55
N LYS A 239 -1.49 9.25 20.67
CA LYS A 239 -2.21 9.93 19.56
C LYS A 239 -3.57 9.34 19.16
N GLN A 240 -4.33 8.78 20.10
CA GLN A 240 -5.71 8.31 19.85
C GLN A 240 -6.63 9.40 19.27
N ASP A 241 -6.45 10.66 19.67
CA ASP A 241 -7.22 11.78 19.09
C ASP A 241 -6.85 12.08 17.64
N GLU A 242 -5.57 12.01 17.27
CA GLU A 242 -5.15 12.16 15.86
C GLU A 242 -5.69 11.00 15.04
N LEU A 243 -5.64 9.78 15.56
CA LEU A 243 -6.23 8.61 14.93
C LEU A 243 -7.72 8.83 14.64
N ARG A 244 -8.49 9.23 15.65
CA ARG A 244 -9.92 9.49 15.53
C ARG A 244 -10.19 10.53 14.44
N LYS A 245 -9.50 11.67 14.49
CA LYS A 245 -9.61 12.74 13.49
C LYS A 245 -9.30 12.23 12.09
N ASN A 246 -8.23 11.46 11.93
CA ASN A 246 -7.81 10.92 10.63
C ASN A 246 -8.83 9.95 10.04
N VAL A 247 -9.34 9.00 10.84
CA VAL A 247 -10.35 8.03 10.37
C VAL A 247 -11.63 8.75 9.98
N MET A 248 -12.12 9.66 10.83
CA MET A 248 -13.33 10.43 10.54
C MET A 248 -13.17 11.30 9.30
N GLN A 249 -11.99 11.90 9.11
CA GLN A 249 -11.68 12.70 7.93
C GLN A 249 -11.67 11.84 6.66
N GLU A 250 -11.01 10.69 6.68
CA GLU A 250 -10.99 9.75 5.55
C GLU A 250 -12.40 9.27 5.17
N MET A 251 -13.23 8.91 6.16
CA MET A 251 -14.63 8.51 5.93
C MET A 251 -15.44 9.65 5.30
N ARG A 252 -15.29 10.89 5.78
CA ARG A 252 -16.00 12.06 5.21
C ARG A 252 -15.56 12.34 3.78
N GLU A 253 -14.27 12.27 3.49
CA GLU A 253 -13.77 12.51 2.14
C GLU A 253 -14.22 11.40 1.18
N LEU A 254 -14.31 10.14 1.62
CA LEU A 254 -14.92 9.07 0.84
C LEU A 254 -16.42 9.31 0.60
N ALA A 255 -17.15 9.79 1.60
CA ALA A 255 -18.56 10.15 1.46
C ALA A 255 -18.77 11.33 0.50
N ARG A 256 -17.92 12.36 0.58
CA ARG A 256 -17.93 13.50 -0.36
C ARG A 256 -17.62 13.05 -1.79
N LEU A 257 -16.65 12.15 -1.94
CA LEU A 257 -16.34 11.55 -3.24
C LEU A 257 -17.54 10.79 -3.81
N LEU A 258 -18.28 10.04 -2.99
CA LEU A 258 -19.52 9.38 -3.41
C LEU A 258 -20.58 10.40 -3.85
N ILE A 259 -20.78 11.48 -3.10
CA ILE A 259 -21.75 12.54 -3.46
C ILE A 259 -21.36 13.14 -4.82
N GLN A 260 -20.10 13.54 -4.99
CA GLN A 260 -19.64 14.11 -6.26
C GLN A 260 -19.77 13.12 -7.41
N PHE A 261 -19.37 11.87 -7.18
CA PHE A 261 -19.48 10.80 -8.17
C PHE A 261 -20.92 10.61 -8.65
N LYS A 262 -21.91 10.67 -7.75
CA LYS A 262 -23.32 10.61 -8.12
C LYS A 262 -23.75 11.80 -8.96
N SER A 263 -23.24 13.00 -8.67
CA SER A 263 -23.51 14.21 -9.48
C SER A 263 -22.95 14.05 -10.88
N THR A 264 -21.66 13.73 -11.00
CA THR A 264 -20.97 13.52 -12.28
C THR A 264 -21.59 12.36 -13.06
N ALA A 265 -22.01 11.28 -12.41
CA ALA A 265 -22.70 10.18 -13.07
C ALA A 265 -24.02 10.63 -13.74
N LYS A 266 -24.79 11.50 -13.08
CA LYS A 266 -26.03 12.05 -13.64
C LYS A 266 -25.76 12.93 -14.85
N GLU A 267 -24.70 13.74 -14.82
CA GLU A 267 -24.27 14.56 -15.95
C GLU A 267 -23.88 13.69 -17.17
N HIS A 268 -23.34 12.50 -16.93
CA HIS A 268 -23.05 11.48 -17.96
C HIS A 268 -24.25 10.62 -18.36
N GLY A 269 -25.47 10.95 -17.92
CA GLY A 269 -26.70 10.24 -18.27
C GLY A 269 -26.88 8.87 -17.59
N LEU A 270 -26.11 8.60 -16.52
CA LEU A 270 -26.32 7.42 -15.68
C LEU A 270 -27.33 7.72 -14.58
N ASP A 271 -28.12 6.72 -14.17
CA ASP A 271 -28.99 6.85 -12.99
C ASP A 271 -28.14 6.90 -11.70
N GLY A 272 -27.72 8.11 -11.32
CA GLY A 272 -26.92 8.34 -10.12
C GLY A 272 -27.64 8.12 -8.80
N THR A 273 -28.95 7.85 -8.78
CA THR A 273 -29.70 7.64 -7.54
C THR A 273 -29.34 6.30 -6.88
N ASN A 274 -29.18 5.26 -7.70
CA ASN A 274 -28.92 3.89 -7.25
C ASN A 274 -27.44 3.53 -7.12
N LEU A 275 -26.52 4.42 -7.51
CA LEU A 275 -25.09 4.15 -7.41
C LEU A 275 -24.63 4.12 -5.93
N GLY A 276 -23.94 3.06 -5.58
CA GLY A 276 -23.31 2.86 -4.27
C GLY A 276 -21.82 3.14 -4.29
N VAL A 277 -21.17 2.81 -3.17
CA VAL A 277 -19.71 2.93 -3.03
C VAL A 277 -18.99 1.94 -3.93
N GLU A 278 -19.52 0.71 -4.05
CA GLU A 278 -18.90 -0.35 -4.87
C GLU A 278 -18.83 0.07 -6.34
N ASP A 279 -19.85 0.79 -6.84
CA ASP A 279 -19.92 1.24 -8.23
C ASP A 279 -18.79 2.18 -8.62
N MET A 280 -18.25 2.98 -7.68
CA MET A 280 -17.08 3.82 -7.92
C MET A 280 -15.85 3.00 -8.32
N PHE A 281 -15.77 1.74 -7.89
CA PHE A 281 -14.62 0.86 -8.09
C PHE A 281 -14.85 -0.20 -9.17
N THR A 282 -15.63 0.15 -10.20
CA THR A 282 -15.87 -0.68 -11.39
C THR A 282 -15.22 -0.03 -12.60
N ARG A 283 -14.69 -0.82 -13.54
CA ARG A 283 -14.00 -0.26 -14.73
C ARG A 283 -14.92 0.62 -15.58
N ARG A 284 -16.21 0.28 -15.64
CA ARG A 284 -17.24 1.06 -16.34
C ARG A 284 -17.29 2.52 -15.88
N HIS A 285 -17.07 2.77 -14.59
CA HIS A 285 -17.22 4.10 -14.00
C HIS A 285 -15.89 4.83 -13.77
N LEU A 286 -14.77 4.31 -14.27
CA LEU A 286 -13.44 4.89 -14.06
C LEU A 286 -13.34 6.35 -14.56
N ALA A 287 -13.94 6.65 -15.71
CA ALA A 287 -13.95 8.01 -16.27
C ALA A 287 -14.73 8.99 -15.37
N VAL A 288 -15.92 8.58 -14.94
CA VAL A 288 -16.80 9.35 -14.03
C VAL A 288 -16.10 9.59 -12.68
N LEU A 289 -15.44 8.56 -12.13
CA LEU A 289 -14.69 8.70 -10.89
C LEU A 289 -13.52 9.68 -11.03
N ARG A 290 -12.78 9.61 -12.14
CA ARG A 290 -11.68 10.55 -12.42
C ARG A 290 -12.18 11.99 -12.42
N GLU A 291 -13.26 12.25 -13.16
CA GLU A 291 -13.84 13.58 -13.24
C GLU A 291 -14.35 14.05 -11.88
N ALA A 292 -15.03 13.20 -11.11
CA ALA A 292 -15.44 13.53 -9.74
C ALA A 292 -14.27 13.89 -8.81
N ILE A 293 -13.12 13.22 -8.94
CA ILE A 293 -11.89 13.57 -8.19
C ILE A 293 -11.36 14.93 -8.64
N ASP A 294 -11.34 15.18 -9.95
CA ASP A 294 -10.86 16.44 -10.52
C ASP A 294 -11.75 17.60 -10.05
N THR A 295 -13.08 17.47 -10.13
CA THR A 295 -14.05 18.48 -9.68
C THR A 295 -13.93 18.79 -8.19
N LEU A 296 -13.79 17.77 -7.33
CA LEU A 296 -13.59 18.02 -5.89
C LEU A 296 -12.29 18.78 -5.59
N ALA A 297 -11.27 18.56 -6.41
CA ALA A 297 -9.96 19.16 -6.25
C ALA A 297 -9.74 20.44 -7.09
N GLU A 298 -10.78 20.96 -7.72
CA GLU A 298 -10.74 22.21 -8.47
C GLU A 298 -10.27 23.39 -7.61
N GLY A 299 -9.71 24.41 -8.29
CA GLY A 299 -9.25 25.63 -7.63
C GLY A 299 -7.91 25.47 -6.89
N GLY A 300 -7.01 24.61 -7.36
CA GLY A 300 -5.65 24.50 -6.82
C GLY A 300 -5.54 23.70 -5.52
N LYS A 301 -6.53 22.86 -5.19
CA LYS A 301 -6.54 22.00 -4.00
C LYS A 301 -5.71 20.73 -4.21
N TYR A 302 -4.44 20.89 -4.57
CA TYR A 302 -3.56 19.77 -4.92
C TYR A 302 -3.37 18.76 -3.79
N GLY A 303 -3.26 19.24 -2.54
CA GLY A 303 -3.19 18.36 -1.36
C GLY A 303 -4.44 17.50 -1.18
N LEU A 304 -5.63 18.05 -1.45
CA LEU A 304 -6.88 17.29 -1.43
C LEU A 304 -6.88 16.22 -2.53
N LYS A 305 -6.45 16.57 -3.75
CA LYS A 305 -6.37 15.62 -4.87
C LYS A 305 -5.50 14.40 -4.53
N LEU A 306 -4.34 14.63 -3.92
CA LEU A 306 -3.44 13.56 -3.47
C LEU A 306 -4.04 12.74 -2.31
N ASN A 307 -4.76 13.41 -1.39
CA ASN A 307 -5.45 12.71 -0.32
C ASN A 307 -6.57 11.81 -0.85
N LEU A 308 -7.34 12.27 -1.84
CA LEU A 308 -8.37 11.47 -2.51
C LEU A 308 -7.76 10.23 -3.18
N ASN A 309 -6.63 10.36 -3.88
CA ASN A 309 -5.90 9.19 -4.42
C ASN A 309 -5.56 8.17 -3.33
N ALA A 310 -5.02 8.63 -2.20
CA ALA A 310 -4.68 7.76 -1.08
C ALA A 310 -5.91 7.09 -0.45
N ILE A 311 -7.06 7.77 -0.41
CA ILE A 311 -8.34 7.22 0.05
C ILE A 311 -8.84 6.15 -0.92
N VAL A 312 -8.82 6.39 -2.24
CA VAL A 312 -9.22 5.42 -3.26
C VAL A 312 -8.39 4.15 -3.16
N ILE A 313 -7.06 4.25 -3.09
CA ILE A 313 -6.16 3.09 -2.96
C ILE A 313 -6.44 2.29 -1.69
N ARG A 314 -6.64 2.98 -0.56
CA ARG A 314 -6.96 2.33 0.72
C ARG A 314 -8.34 1.67 0.72
N THR A 315 -9.30 2.27 0.03
CA THR A 315 -10.66 1.72 -0.11
C THR A 315 -10.65 0.47 -0.98
N MET A 316 -9.90 0.46 -2.10
CA MET A 316 -9.70 -0.75 -2.92
C MET A 316 -9.15 -1.92 -2.09
N LYS A 317 -8.10 -1.68 -1.29
CA LYS A 317 -7.55 -2.71 -0.40
C LYS A 317 -8.57 -3.22 0.63
N SER A 318 -9.40 -2.31 1.13
CA SER A 318 -10.46 -2.65 2.09
C SER A 318 -11.56 -3.50 1.45
N LEU A 319 -12.04 -3.11 0.27
CA LEU A 319 -13.05 -3.84 -0.51
C LEU A 319 -12.54 -5.23 -0.93
N LYS A 320 -11.27 -5.34 -1.38
CA LYS A 320 -10.67 -6.63 -1.75
C LYS A 320 -10.69 -7.62 -0.60
N GLY A 321 -10.33 -7.16 0.62
CA GLY A 321 -10.44 -8.01 1.81
C GLY A 321 -11.89 -8.40 2.12
N LEU A 322 -12.83 -7.47 1.96
CA LEU A 322 -14.26 -7.72 2.22
C LEU A 322 -14.85 -8.75 1.26
N TYR A 323 -14.59 -8.62 -0.04
CA TYR A 323 -15.06 -9.57 -1.05
C TYR A 323 -14.43 -10.96 -0.85
N ALA A 324 -13.14 -11.02 -0.50
CA ALA A 324 -12.48 -12.27 -0.17
C ALA A 324 -13.09 -12.96 1.07
N GLU A 325 -13.47 -12.21 2.11
CA GLU A 325 -14.19 -12.75 3.28
C GLU A 325 -15.57 -13.31 2.94
N ARG A 326 -16.25 -12.67 1.98
CA ARG A 326 -17.60 -13.06 1.54
C ARG A 326 -17.58 -14.15 0.47
N MET A 327 -16.40 -14.59 0.03
CA MET A 327 -16.22 -15.51 -1.10
C MET A 327 -16.82 -14.97 -2.40
N ASP A 328 -16.86 -13.64 -2.57
CA ASP A 328 -17.36 -12.99 -3.79
C ASP A 328 -16.20 -12.83 -4.79
N ASP A 329 -15.80 -13.94 -5.40
CA ASP A 329 -14.64 -14.00 -6.29
C ASP A 329 -14.85 -13.17 -7.57
N ALA A 330 -16.11 -12.98 -8.01
CA ALA A 330 -16.46 -12.15 -9.15
C ALA A 330 -16.16 -10.66 -8.87
N LYS A 331 -16.59 -10.14 -7.71
CA LYS A 331 -16.29 -8.76 -7.31
C LYS A 331 -14.80 -8.55 -7.01
N CYS A 332 -14.12 -9.54 -6.44
CA CYS A 332 -12.66 -9.50 -6.29
C CYS A 332 -11.97 -9.30 -7.65
N LYS A 333 -12.36 -10.10 -8.65
CA LYS A 333 -11.77 -10.03 -9.99
C LYS A 333 -12.02 -8.68 -10.66
N GLU A 334 -13.26 -8.18 -10.64
CA GLU A 334 -13.55 -6.86 -11.22
C GLU A 334 -12.78 -5.74 -10.52
N LEU A 335 -12.66 -5.80 -9.19
CA LEU A 335 -11.91 -4.83 -8.41
C LEU A 335 -10.41 -4.85 -8.74
N ASP A 336 -9.83 -6.02 -8.98
CA ASP A 336 -8.42 -6.15 -9.41
C ASP A 336 -8.21 -5.56 -10.81
N MET A 337 -9.12 -5.82 -11.74
CA MET A 337 -9.07 -5.24 -13.08
C MET A 337 -9.26 -3.71 -13.05
N PHE A 338 -10.14 -3.21 -12.17
CA PHE A 338 -10.29 -1.78 -11.91
C PHE A 338 -9.01 -1.19 -11.32
N ALA A 339 -8.42 -1.84 -10.31
CA ALA A 339 -7.21 -1.37 -9.65
C ALA A 339 -6.04 -1.23 -10.65
N ASP A 340 -5.88 -2.19 -11.56
CA ASP A 340 -4.89 -2.11 -12.63
C ASP A 340 -5.13 -0.90 -13.55
N ALA A 341 -6.37 -0.74 -14.03
CA ALA A 341 -6.72 0.37 -14.91
C ALA A 341 -6.56 1.74 -14.22
N TYR A 342 -6.92 1.82 -12.94
CA TYR A 342 -6.77 3.01 -12.12
C TYR A 342 -5.28 3.34 -11.90
N CYS A 343 -4.48 2.37 -11.46
CA CYS A 343 -3.05 2.55 -11.22
C CYS A 343 -2.30 2.92 -12.50
N PHE A 344 -2.65 2.30 -13.63
CA PHE A 344 -2.10 2.65 -14.93
C PHE A 344 -2.30 4.14 -15.25
N ARG A 345 -3.48 4.71 -14.97
CA ARG A 345 -3.75 6.15 -15.22
C ARG A 345 -3.37 7.09 -14.08
N SER A 346 -3.14 6.57 -12.88
CA SER A 346 -2.88 7.36 -11.67
C SER A 346 -1.65 8.27 -11.82
N HIS A 347 -0.61 7.81 -12.51
CA HIS A 347 0.59 8.62 -12.70
C HIS A 347 0.31 9.93 -13.45
N GLU A 348 -0.52 9.89 -14.50
CA GLU A 348 -0.97 11.09 -15.26
C GLU A 348 -1.94 11.93 -14.44
N MET A 349 -2.93 11.31 -13.80
CA MET A 349 -3.99 12.00 -13.05
C MET A 349 -3.46 12.90 -11.93
N PHE A 350 -2.36 12.49 -11.29
CA PHE A 350 -1.83 13.15 -10.10
C PHE A 350 -0.46 13.83 -10.30
N ALA A 351 0.14 13.78 -11.50
CA ALA A 351 1.46 14.36 -11.76
C ALA A 351 1.55 15.84 -11.35
N THR A 352 0.65 16.67 -11.90
CA THR A 352 0.61 18.12 -11.60
C THR A 352 0.36 18.39 -10.12
N ALA A 353 -0.53 17.62 -9.49
CA ALA A 353 -0.83 17.78 -8.07
C ALA A 353 0.38 17.44 -7.19
N ARG A 354 1.17 16.41 -7.53
CA ARG A 354 2.42 16.09 -6.82
C ARG A 354 3.41 17.23 -6.93
N TYR A 355 3.65 17.72 -8.15
CA TYR A 355 4.56 18.83 -8.39
C TYR A 355 4.14 20.08 -7.60
N GLN A 356 2.88 20.49 -7.73
CA GLN A 356 2.36 21.70 -7.10
C GLN A 356 2.31 21.59 -5.57
N ALA A 357 1.93 20.43 -5.02
CA ALA A 357 1.93 20.24 -3.56
C ALA A 357 3.33 20.35 -2.95
N VAL A 358 4.35 19.82 -3.64
CA VAL A 358 5.76 19.97 -3.21
C VAL A 358 6.19 21.42 -3.32
N HIS A 359 5.89 22.09 -4.43
CA HIS A 359 6.24 23.50 -4.64
C HIS A 359 5.59 24.40 -3.58
N GLN A 360 4.28 24.30 -3.37
CA GLN A 360 3.56 25.08 -2.35
C GLN A 360 4.08 24.80 -0.93
N SER A 361 4.45 23.56 -0.62
CA SER A 361 5.07 23.22 0.66
C SER A 361 6.43 23.88 0.82
N MET A 362 7.25 23.90 -0.23
CA MET A 362 8.56 24.57 -0.23
C MET A 362 8.40 26.08 -0.09
N ASP A 363 7.51 26.70 -0.84
CA ASP A 363 7.23 28.13 -0.77
C ASP A 363 6.79 28.54 0.63
N LYS A 364 5.87 27.77 1.23
CA LYS A 364 5.43 28.02 2.61
C LYS A 364 6.58 27.87 3.61
N ALA A 365 7.41 26.85 3.47
CA ALA A 365 8.55 26.60 4.35
C ALA A 365 9.65 27.67 4.24
N ARG A 366 9.77 28.32 3.08
CA ARG A 366 10.73 29.40 2.84
C ARG A 366 10.30 30.75 3.41
N ARG A 367 9.01 30.94 3.73
CA ARG A 367 8.53 32.19 4.32
C ARG A 367 9.24 32.47 5.65
N PRO A 368 9.67 33.71 5.93
CA PRO A 368 10.41 34.03 7.15
C PRO A 368 9.69 33.64 8.45
N ALA A 369 8.37 33.76 8.49
CA ALA A 369 7.56 33.31 9.64
C ALA A 369 7.61 31.79 9.89
N SER A 370 7.99 31.00 8.89
CA SER A 370 8.18 29.55 9.00
C SER A 370 9.64 29.16 9.23
N LEU A 371 10.58 30.10 9.11
CA LEU A 371 11.99 29.86 9.40
C LEU A 371 12.21 29.81 10.92
N PRO A 372 13.19 29.02 11.39
CA PRO A 372 13.57 29.02 12.79
C PRO A 372 14.17 30.38 13.20
N GLU A 373 13.95 30.78 14.46
CA GLU A 373 14.60 31.96 15.04
C GLU A 373 16.13 31.81 15.03
N GLU A 374 16.85 32.89 14.75
CA GLU A 374 18.32 32.88 14.69
C GLU A 374 18.96 32.32 15.98
N ALA A 375 18.42 32.69 17.14
CA ALA A 375 18.89 32.18 18.44
C ALA A 375 18.76 30.66 18.56
N SER A 376 17.70 30.08 18.00
CA SER A 376 17.50 28.63 17.97
C SER A 376 18.51 27.95 17.02
N VAL A 377 18.80 28.58 15.88
CA VAL A 377 19.81 28.09 14.92
C VAL A 377 21.21 28.12 15.53
N GLU A 378 21.58 29.17 16.25
CA GLU A 378 22.90 29.29 16.90
C GLU A 378 23.05 28.29 18.06
N THR A 379 21.97 28.06 18.81
CA THR A 379 21.94 27.02 19.85
C THR A 379 22.18 25.64 19.25
N LEU A 380 21.49 25.33 18.15
CA LEU A 380 21.67 24.06 17.42
C LEU A 380 23.09 23.93 16.87
N LYS A 381 23.64 24.99 16.29
CA LYS A 381 25.02 25.03 15.78
C LYS A 381 26.04 24.73 16.87
N THR A 382 25.88 25.37 18.04
CA THR A 382 26.76 25.15 19.20
C THR A 382 26.70 23.70 19.66
N TYR A 383 25.48 23.17 19.81
CA TYR A 383 25.26 21.78 20.18
C TYR A 383 25.89 20.78 19.19
N LEU A 384 25.70 20.99 17.88
CA LEU A 384 26.26 20.15 16.83
C LEU A 384 27.78 20.15 16.88
N ASN A 385 28.41 21.34 16.98
CA ASN A 385 29.86 21.46 17.04
C ASN A 385 30.45 20.76 18.27
N MET A 386 29.85 20.98 19.46
CA MET A 386 30.29 20.34 20.70
C MET A 386 30.13 18.82 20.62
N SER A 387 28.97 18.35 20.14
CA SER A 387 28.66 16.91 20.09
C SER A 387 29.51 16.16 19.06
N ILE A 388 29.72 16.76 17.88
CA ILE A 388 30.63 16.19 16.86
C ILE A 388 32.05 16.11 17.41
N LYS A 389 32.56 17.17 18.03
CA LYS A 389 33.92 17.17 18.61
C LYS A 389 34.06 16.10 19.69
N ARG A 390 33.07 15.99 20.59
CA ARG A 390 33.03 14.98 21.66
C ARG A 390 33.07 13.56 21.11
N LEU A 391 32.18 13.24 20.16
CA LEU A 391 32.08 11.89 19.58
C LEU A 391 33.28 11.56 18.69
N SER A 392 33.80 12.53 17.93
CA SER A 392 34.97 12.31 17.05
C SER A 392 36.29 12.12 17.81
N SER A 393 36.32 12.50 19.09
CA SER A 393 37.51 12.34 19.95
C SER A 393 37.54 10.99 20.66
N GLN A 394 36.49 10.17 20.54
CA GLN A 394 36.45 8.83 21.12
C GLN A 394 37.28 7.86 20.28
N LYS A 395 38.10 7.02 20.95
CA LYS A 395 38.93 6.01 20.27
C LYS A 395 38.11 4.89 19.63
N GLU A 396 36.97 4.55 20.23
CA GLU A 396 36.04 3.56 19.71
C GLU A 396 34.62 4.14 19.79
N LEU A 397 33.86 3.98 18.70
CA LEU A 397 32.47 4.42 18.61
C LEU A 397 31.56 3.19 18.68
N VAL A 398 30.59 3.24 19.58
CA VAL A 398 29.51 2.25 19.62
C VAL A 398 28.56 2.50 18.43
N GLY A 399 27.83 1.49 17.96
CA GLY A 399 26.95 1.62 16.78
C GLY A 399 25.93 2.76 16.87
N GLU A 400 25.39 3.04 18.06
CA GLU A 400 24.48 4.18 18.29
C GLU A 400 25.19 5.53 18.19
N ASP A 401 26.40 5.64 18.75
CA ASP A 401 27.23 6.84 18.67
C ASP A 401 27.62 7.15 17.21
N TYR A 402 27.89 6.12 16.41
CA TYR A 402 28.14 6.29 14.98
C TYR A 402 26.92 6.82 14.24
N VAL A 403 25.72 6.28 14.50
CA VAL A 403 24.47 6.76 13.87
C VAL A 403 24.18 8.21 14.28
N LEU A 404 24.40 8.54 15.54
CA LEU A 404 24.23 9.90 16.07
C LEU A 404 25.23 10.87 15.44
N LEU A 405 26.53 10.52 15.41
CA LEU A 405 27.59 11.32 14.80
C LEU A 405 27.29 11.56 13.30
N ARG A 406 26.93 10.51 12.56
CA ARG A 406 26.52 10.62 11.15
C ARG A 406 25.36 11.59 10.98
N SER A 407 24.32 11.47 11.81
CA SER A 407 23.15 12.34 11.75
C SER A 407 23.50 13.81 12.04
N MET A 408 24.36 14.05 13.03
CA MET A 408 24.84 15.40 13.37
C MET A 408 25.70 16.01 12.27
N VAL A 409 26.59 15.23 11.65
CA VAL A 409 27.43 15.70 10.53
C VAL A 409 26.56 16.05 9.32
N VAL A 410 25.59 15.20 8.97
CA VAL A 410 24.63 15.52 7.89
C VAL A 410 23.85 16.78 8.21
N CYS A 411 23.33 16.91 9.44
CA CYS A 411 22.62 18.11 9.89
C CYS A 411 23.49 19.38 9.76
N ARG A 412 24.76 19.30 10.17
CA ARG A 412 25.76 20.38 10.02
C ARG A 412 25.96 20.75 8.55
N ILE A 413 26.18 19.78 7.67
CA ILE A 413 26.36 20.00 6.22
C ILE A 413 25.11 20.63 5.62
N THR A 414 23.92 20.16 5.96
CA THR A 414 22.66 20.66 5.40
C THR A 414 22.32 22.08 5.88
N LEU A 415 22.50 22.37 7.16
CA LEU A 415 22.20 23.70 7.72
C LEU A 415 23.21 24.76 7.26
N PHE A 416 24.51 24.43 7.26
CA PHE A 416 25.55 25.43 6.99
C PHE A 416 25.95 25.55 5.52
N ASN A 417 25.50 24.63 4.66
CA ASN A 417 25.48 24.82 3.20
C ASN A 417 24.10 25.32 2.71
N GLY A 418 23.28 25.87 3.60
CA GLY A 418 21.84 26.10 3.43
C GLY A 418 21.43 27.13 2.37
N ARG A 419 22.35 27.79 1.68
CA ARG A 419 22.05 28.61 0.50
C ARG A 419 22.86 28.10 -0.67
N ARG A 420 22.21 27.36 -1.58
CA ARG A 420 22.82 27.03 -2.87
C ARG A 420 23.02 28.37 -3.60
N GLY A 421 24.24 28.66 -4.08
CA GLY A 421 24.58 29.95 -4.73
C GLY A 421 23.72 30.33 -5.94
N GLU A 422 22.88 29.41 -6.40
CA GLU A 422 21.90 29.57 -7.46
C GLU A 422 20.51 30.06 -6.99
N GLU A 423 20.26 30.21 -5.68
CA GLU A 423 19.01 30.82 -5.16
C GLU A 423 18.81 32.27 -5.60
N PRO A 424 19.81 33.19 -5.54
CA PRO A 424 19.66 34.54 -6.06
C PRO A 424 19.33 34.57 -7.56
N SER A 425 19.89 33.64 -8.34
CA SER A 425 19.61 33.52 -9.78
C SER A 425 18.26 32.88 -10.11
N ARG A 426 17.60 32.23 -9.14
CA ARG A 426 16.29 31.59 -9.29
C ARG A 426 15.15 32.38 -8.65
N MET A 427 15.46 33.53 -8.05
CA MET A 427 14.48 34.39 -7.41
C MET A 427 13.49 34.91 -8.45
N LEU A 428 12.20 34.64 -8.22
CA LEU A 428 11.14 35.11 -9.10
C LEU A 428 10.86 36.60 -8.85
N VAL A 429 10.41 37.30 -9.88
CA VAL A 429 9.99 38.72 -9.77
C VAL A 429 8.86 38.89 -8.74
N SER A 430 8.00 37.89 -8.57
CA SER A 430 6.98 37.87 -7.53
C SER A 430 7.60 37.86 -6.13
N GLU A 431 8.61 37.00 -5.88
CA GLU A 431 9.30 36.93 -4.58
C GLU A 431 10.05 38.23 -4.28
N TRP A 432 10.63 38.88 -5.30
CA TRP A 432 11.23 40.20 -5.18
C TRP A 432 10.20 41.27 -4.81
N ASN A 433 9.03 41.25 -5.44
CA ASN A 433 7.95 42.19 -5.14
C ASN A 433 7.38 41.94 -3.72
N ASP A 434 7.22 40.68 -3.31
CA ASP A 434 6.81 40.31 -1.95
C ASP A 434 7.81 40.85 -0.92
N ALA A 435 9.12 40.74 -1.22
CA ALA A 435 10.17 41.29 -0.36
C ALA A 435 10.11 42.82 -0.29
N LYS A 436 9.93 43.49 -1.44
CA LYS A 436 9.74 44.95 -1.53
C LYS A 436 8.51 45.43 -0.76
N ASN A 437 7.45 44.63 -0.74
CA ASN A 437 6.21 44.89 0.00
C ASN A 437 6.31 44.54 1.49
N GLY A 438 7.48 44.09 1.95
CA GLY A 438 7.72 43.76 3.35
C GLY A 438 7.06 42.46 3.81
N GLU A 439 6.63 41.58 2.90
CA GLU A 439 6.14 40.24 3.28
C GLU A 439 7.27 39.36 3.80
N TRP A 440 8.50 39.63 3.36
CA TRP A 440 9.71 38.91 3.78
C TRP A 440 10.46 39.59 4.94
N LEU A 441 10.04 40.78 5.36
CA LEU A 441 10.64 41.51 6.47
C LEU A 441 9.63 41.50 7.62
N GLN A 442 9.97 40.85 8.74
CA GLN A 442 9.11 40.94 9.91
C GLN A 442 9.11 42.40 10.38
N LYS A 443 7.95 43.07 10.35
CA LYS A 443 7.82 44.52 10.65
C LYS A 443 8.46 44.95 11.99
N HIS A 444 8.59 44.01 12.93
CA HIS A 444 9.23 44.26 14.24
C HIS A 444 10.77 44.25 14.20
N GLU A 445 11.39 43.67 13.17
CA GLU A 445 12.86 43.66 13.00
C GLU A 445 13.35 44.90 12.25
N VAL A 446 12.52 45.46 11.34
CA VAL A 446 12.84 46.68 10.58
C VAL A 446 13.00 47.91 11.50
N CYS A 447 12.33 47.93 12.66
CA CYS A 447 12.52 48.98 13.66
C CYS A 447 13.87 48.92 14.40
N LYS A 448 14.63 47.82 14.32
CA LYS A 448 15.96 47.69 14.94
C LYS A 448 17.10 48.19 14.06
N THR A 449 16.87 48.34 12.76
CA THR A 449 17.91 48.75 11.78
C THR A 449 17.94 50.24 11.47
N LYS A 450 17.25 51.09 12.24
CA LYS A 450 17.28 52.57 12.07
C LYS A 450 18.57 53.25 12.57
N TYR A 451 19.63 52.50 12.87
CA TYR A 451 20.95 53.03 13.20
C TYR A 451 22.02 52.36 12.34
N TRP A 452 22.09 52.75 11.07
CA TRP A 452 23.29 52.74 10.24
C TRP A 452 23.26 53.97 9.34
#